data_AF-A0A382F7Y0-F1
#
_entry.id   AF-A0A382F7Y0-F1
#
_cell.length_a   1.000
_cell.length_b   1.000
_cell.length_c   1.000
_cell.angle_alpha   90.00
_cell.angle_beta   90.00
_cell.angle_gamma   90.00
#
_symmetry.space_group_name_H-M   'P 1'
#
loop_
_entity.id
_entity.type
_entity.pdbx_description
1 polymer ?
#
loop_
_entity_poly.entity_id
_entity_poly.type
_entity_poly.pdbx_seq_one_letter_code
_entity_poly.pdbx_strand_id
1 'polypeptide(L)'
;MGVPWFKVKNLARRHKIITFSSNYTLYADMSNRVMKIISKFSPNQEVYSIDECFLDLTGFKHFGLTDYGQRIRSTINRLVGLPVCVGVGASKTLAKLANHLAKKRSDFNGVCDLNTIEQSFLDFLFSRIKVRDVWGVGRRIEKRLGKLGVNTVLDLKRSSPQELRKQFSILMERTVRELNGESCIPLEEITLPKKQLVYSRGFGVPVFSLNELNEAVTAYTTRVAEKLRYQRLVAAMVYVFIQ
;
A
#
# COMPACT_ATOMS: atom_id res chain seq x y z
N MET A 1 7.16 -10.83 -0.66
CA MET A 1 5.87 -11.56 -0.68
C MET A 1 5.58 -12.04 -2.09
N GLY A 2 4.81 -13.12 -2.26
CA GLY A 2 4.34 -13.59 -3.57
C GLY A 2 5.22 -14.65 -4.26
N VAL A 3 6.15 -15.30 -3.55
CA VAL A 3 6.83 -16.48 -4.11
C VAL A 3 5.87 -17.68 -4.05
N PRO A 4 5.63 -18.40 -5.16
CA PRO A 4 4.75 -19.56 -5.16
C PRO A 4 5.20 -20.63 -4.16
N TRP A 5 4.24 -21.22 -3.42
CA TRP A 5 4.51 -22.20 -2.36
C TRP A 5 5.39 -23.37 -2.82
N PHE A 6 5.13 -23.90 -4.02
CA PHE A 6 5.88 -25.04 -4.54
C PHE A 6 7.39 -24.75 -4.69
N LYS A 7 7.79 -23.49 -4.92
CA LYS A 7 9.20 -23.09 -5.02
C LYS A 7 9.92 -23.06 -3.67
N VAL A 8 9.17 -22.91 -2.57
CA VAL A 8 9.72 -22.79 -1.21
C VAL A 8 9.45 -24.02 -0.34
N LYS A 9 8.74 -25.04 -0.86
CA LYS A 9 8.34 -26.24 -0.12
C LYS A 9 9.51 -26.97 0.56
N ASN A 10 10.65 -27.10 -0.13
CA ASN A 10 11.84 -27.76 0.43
C ASN A 10 12.47 -26.93 1.56
N LEU A 11 12.55 -25.61 1.37
CA LEU A 11 13.02 -24.69 2.40
C LEU A 11 12.08 -24.71 3.62
N ALA A 12 10.77 -24.73 3.38
CA ALA A 12 9.75 -24.81 4.42
C ALA A 12 9.89 -26.07 5.28
N ARG A 13 10.13 -27.23 4.65
CA ARG A 13 10.42 -28.48 5.36
C ARG A 13 11.70 -28.40 6.18
N ARG A 14 12.79 -27.89 5.59
CA ARG A 14 14.10 -27.76 6.26
C ARG A 14 14.02 -26.88 7.51
N HIS A 15 13.29 -25.77 7.43
CA HIS A 15 13.19 -24.79 8.51
C HIS A 15 11.93 -24.94 9.37
N LYS A 16 11.19 -26.05 9.24
CA LYS A 16 9.94 -26.31 9.96
C LYS A 16 8.96 -25.13 9.91
N ILE A 17 8.82 -24.51 8.74
CA ILE A 17 7.91 -23.38 8.54
C ILE A 17 6.46 -23.85 8.72
N ILE A 18 5.74 -23.18 9.62
CA ILE A 18 4.33 -23.44 9.88
C ILE A 18 3.49 -22.66 8.88
N THR A 19 2.54 -23.34 8.23
CA THR A 19 1.59 -22.73 7.30
C THR A 19 0.23 -22.54 7.95
N PHE A 20 -0.36 -21.38 7.74
CA PHE A 20 -1.73 -21.07 8.17
C PHE A 20 -2.61 -20.81 6.95
N SER A 21 -3.85 -21.27 7.01
CA SER A 21 -4.88 -20.86 6.04
C SER A 21 -5.22 -19.39 6.26
N SER A 22 -5.55 -18.68 5.18
CA SER A 22 -6.01 -17.30 5.27
C SER A 22 -7.42 -17.23 5.89
N ASN A 23 -7.64 -16.26 6.77
CA ASN A 23 -8.96 -15.95 7.33
C ASN A 23 -9.37 -14.52 6.96
N TYR A 24 -9.94 -14.36 5.77
CA TYR A 24 -10.31 -13.04 5.24
C TYR A 24 -11.36 -12.31 6.07
N THR A 25 -12.29 -13.04 6.69
CA THR A 25 -13.32 -12.45 7.56
C THR A 25 -12.69 -11.83 8.80
N LEU A 26 -11.76 -12.54 9.44
CA LEU A 26 -11.02 -12.03 10.59
C LEU A 26 -10.16 -10.81 10.21
N TYR A 27 -9.44 -10.87 9.08
CA TYR A 27 -8.59 -9.76 8.64
C TYR A 27 -9.42 -8.51 8.33
N ALA A 28 -10.60 -8.66 7.72
CA ALA A 28 -11.52 -7.56 7.45
C ALA A 28 -12.09 -6.96 8.74
N ASP A 29 -12.49 -7.79 9.72
CA ASP A 29 -12.96 -7.30 11.02
C ASP A 29 -11.86 -6.53 11.76
N MET A 30 -10.64 -7.07 11.83
CA MET A 30 -9.50 -6.40 12.45
C MET A 30 -9.16 -5.07 11.76
N SER A 31 -9.14 -5.05 10.42
CA SER A 31 -8.97 -3.83 9.63
C SER A 31 -10.02 -2.78 9.99
N ASN A 32 -11.30 -3.15 9.98
CA ASN A 32 -12.40 -2.23 10.27
C ASN A 32 -12.26 -1.60 11.67
N ARG A 33 -11.83 -2.39 12.66
CA ARG A 33 -11.56 -1.89 14.02
C ARG A 33 -10.40 -0.89 14.04
N VAL A 34 -9.28 -1.22 13.38
CA VAL A 34 -8.12 -0.33 13.29
C VAL A 34 -8.50 0.98 12.58
N MET A 35 -9.16 0.91 11.43
CA MET A 35 -9.56 2.10 10.67
C MET A 35 -10.52 3.00 11.45
N LYS A 36 -11.48 2.41 12.20
CA LYS A 36 -12.40 3.14 13.09
C LYS A 36 -11.71 3.81 14.28
N ILE A 37 -10.59 3.26 14.75
CA ILE A 37 -9.77 3.91 15.78
C ILE A 37 -9.02 5.09 15.16
N ILE A 38 -8.38 4.87 14.00
CA ILE A 38 -7.62 5.88 13.28
C ILE A 38 -8.48 7.09 12.89
N SER A 39 -9.76 6.86 12.51
CA SER A 39 -10.70 7.92 12.14
C SER A 39 -10.98 8.95 13.25
N LYS A 40 -10.59 8.66 14.50
CA LYS A 40 -10.75 9.58 15.64
C LYS A 40 -9.58 10.56 15.79
N PHE A 41 -8.51 10.36 15.03
CA PHE A 41 -7.29 11.18 15.10
C PHE A 41 -7.22 12.24 13.99
N SER A 42 -8.06 12.16 12.97
CA SER A 42 -8.18 13.24 11.99
C SER A 42 -9.56 13.20 11.34
N PRO A 43 -10.17 14.36 11.04
CA PRO A 43 -11.39 14.42 10.23
C PRO A 43 -11.19 13.89 8.80
N ASN A 44 -9.96 13.96 8.27
CA ASN A 44 -9.65 13.60 6.88
C ASN A 44 -8.83 12.31 6.87
N GLN A 45 -9.50 11.21 6.55
CA GLN A 45 -8.95 9.87 6.52
C GLN A 45 -9.13 9.23 5.13
N GLU A 46 -8.07 8.64 4.60
CA GLU A 46 -8.12 7.77 3.43
C GLU A 46 -7.70 6.35 3.81
N VAL A 47 -8.60 5.38 3.61
CA VAL A 47 -8.27 3.95 3.77
C VAL A 47 -7.65 3.45 2.47
N TYR A 48 -6.32 3.27 2.47
CA TYR A 48 -5.55 2.90 1.27
C TYR A 48 -5.56 1.40 1.01
N SER A 49 -5.48 0.58 2.06
CA SER A 49 -5.56 -0.89 2.01
C SER A 49 -6.19 -1.43 3.29
N ILE A 50 -6.23 -2.75 3.44
CA ILE A 50 -6.71 -3.43 4.66
C ILE A 50 -5.84 -3.14 5.90
N ASP A 51 -4.61 -2.69 5.69
CA ASP A 51 -3.59 -2.49 6.73
C ASP A 51 -2.88 -1.12 6.66
N GLU A 52 -3.29 -0.26 5.71
CA GLU A 52 -2.70 1.07 5.52
C GLU A 52 -3.77 2.15 5.39
N CYS A 53 -3.47 3.30 5.99
CA CYS A 53 -4.34 4.46 6.00
C CYS A 53 -3.49 5.75 5.99
N PHE A 54 -3.96 6.77 5.27
CA PHE A 54 -3.43 8.12 5.35
C PHE A 54 -4.34 9.01 6.18
N LEU A 55 -3.74 9.88 6.98
CA LEU A 55 -4.43 10.96 7.68
C LEU A 55 -3.91 12.29 7.18
N ASP A 56 -4.80 13.26 6.99
CA ASP A 56 -4.37 14.66 6.94
C ASP A 56 -4.12 15.15 8.37
N LEU A 57 -2.91 15.64 8.63
CA LEU A 57 -2.54 16.25 9.91
C LEU A 57 -2.15 17.73 9.72
N THR A 58 -2.60 18.34 8.62
CA THR A 58 -2.46 19.78 8.39
C THR A 58 -3.12 20.54 9.55
N GLY A 59 -2.36 21.44 10.19
CA GLY A 59 -2.80 22.18 11.38
C GLY A 59 -2.48 21.50 12.72
N PHE A 60 -2.05 20.23 12.75
CA PHE A 60 -1.78 19.49 13.99
C PHE A 60 -0.35 19.67 14.54
N LYS A 61 0.47 20.54 13.94
CA LYS A 61 1.89 20.74 14.32
C LYS A 61 2.08 21.07 15.80
N HIS A 62 1.13 21.78 16.41
CA HIS A 62 1.16 22.18 17.82
C HIS A 62 1.04 21.00 18.80
N PHE A 63 0.58 19.83 18.35
CA PHE A 63 0.52 18.61 19.17
C PHE A 63 1.85 17.83 19.21
N GLY A 64 2.85 18.18 18.41
CA GLY A 64 4.05 17.37 18.20
C GLY A 64 3.72 16.07 17.46
N LEU A 65 3.94 16.03 16.14
CA LEU A 65 3.46 14.92 15.31
C LEU A 65 4.11 13.57 15.63
N THR A 66 5.33 13.57 16.18
CA THR A 66 5.98 12.34 16.65
C THR A 66 5.24 11.76 17.87
N ASP A 67 4.95 12.58 18.88
CA ASP A 67 4.19 12.15 20.07
C ASP A 67 2.74 11.77 19.72
N TYR A 68 2.14 12.52 18.80
CA TYR A 68 0.83 12.21 18.24
C TYR A 68 0.82 10.83 17.57
N GLY A 69 1.85 10.53 16.77
CA GLY A 69 2.05 9.21 16.18
C GLY A 69 2.19 8.11 17.22
N GLN A 70 2.94 8.34 18.31
CA GLN A 70 3.07 7.38 19.41
C GLN A 70 1.73 7.14 20.13
N ARG A 71 0.91 8.19 20.29
CA ARG A 71 -0.44 8.07 20.83
C ARG A 71 -1.35 7.22 19.94
N ILE A 72 -1.28 7.39 18.62
CA ILE A 72 -2.03 6.53 17.67
C ILE A 72 -1.63 5.06 17.85
N ARG A 73 -0.32 4.77 17.84
CA ARG A 73 0.21 3.40 17.97
C ARG A 73 -0.21 2.75 19.28
N SER A 74 0.00 3.43 20.40
CA SER A 74 -0.36 2.92 21.73
C SER A 74 -1.87 2.68 21.87
N THR A 75 -2.70 3.54 21.27
CA THR A 75 -4.16 3.36 21.26
C THR A 75 -4.58 2.14 20.46
N ILE A 76 -4.03 1.93 19.26
CA ILE A 76 -4.32 0.75 18.44
C ILE A 76 -3.86 -0.52 19.16
N ASN A 77 -2.65 -0.51 19.71
CA ASN A 77 -2.12 -1.66 20.44
C ASN A 77 -2.98 -2.00 21.66
N ARG A 78 -3.41 -1.01 22.44
CA ARG A 78 -4.25 -1.23 23.63
C ARG A 78 -5.64 -1.77 23.29
N LEU A 79 -6.25 -1.32 22.19
CA LEU A 79 -7.63 -1.67 21.85
C LEU A 79 -7.77 -2.91 20.95
N VAL A 80 -6.76 -3.19 20.11
CA VAL A 80 -6.81 -4.29 19.12
C VAL A 80 -5.66 -5.27 19.28
N GLY A 81 -4.58 -4.90 19.98
CA GLY A 81 -3.40 -5.76 20.15
C GLY A 81 -2.52 -5.86 18.90
N LEU A 82 -2.73 -5.00 17.90
CA LEU A 82 -1.97 -5.00 16.66
C LEU A 82 -0.85 -3.95 16.68
N PRO A 83 0.42 -4.36 16.49
CA PRO A 83 1.52 -3.42 16.37
C PRO A 83 1.44 -2.71 15.01
N VAL A 84 1.55 -1.38 15.05
CA VAL A 84 1.57 -0.52 13.86
C VAL A 84 2.80 0.38 13.89
N CYS A 85 3.14 0.95 12.73
CA CYS A 85 4.13 2.03 12.61
C CYS A 85 3.45 3.26 12.00
N VAL A 86 3.98 4.45 12.30
CA VAL A 86 3.47 5.73 11.78
C VAL A 86 4.61 6.45 11.06
N GLY A 87 4.32 6.91 9.84
CA GLY A 87 5.21 7.78 9.07
C GLY A 87 4.55 9.13 8.85
N VAL A 88 5.30 10.20 9.10
CA VAL A 88 4.87 11.58 8.91
C VAL A 88 5.79 12.24 7.89
N GLY A 89 5.20 12.97 6.94
CA GLY A 89 5.92 13.70 5.91
C GLY A 89 5.01 14.73 5.24
N ALA A 90 5.59 15.69 4.52
CA ALA A 90 4.87 16.78 3.87
C ALA A 90 3.96 16.34 2.70
N SER A 91 4.09 15.09 2.27
CA SER A 91 3.42 14.52 1.10
C SER A 91 3.14 13.03 1.34
N LYS A 92 2.22 12.41 0.59
CA LYS A 92 1.91 10.97 0.77
C LYS A 92 3.12 10.09 0.51
N THR A 93 3.93 10.46 -0.49
CA THR A 93 5.14 9.72 -0.85
C THR A 93 6.15 9.78 0.29
N LEU A 94 6.38 10.96 0.87
CA LEU A 94 7.25 11.12 2.04
C LEU A 94 6.70 10.41 3.27
N ALA A 95 5.39 10.49 3.53
CA ALA A 95 4.77 9.77 4.65
C ALA A 95 4.94 8.25 4.53
N LYS A 96 4.82 7.68 3.32
CA LYS A 96 5.10 6.25 3.10
C LYS A 96 6.57 5.90 3.28
N LEU A 97 7.47 6.75 2.82
CA LEU A 97 8.90 6.55 3.02
C LEU A 97 9.29 6.66 4.50
N ALA A 98 8.69 7.60 5.23
CA ALA A 98 8.81 7.73 6.68
C ALA A 98 8.34 6.45 7.38
N ASN A 99 7.18 5.90 6.99
CA ASN A 99 6.67 4.66 7.56
C ASN A 99 7.59 3.46 7.25
N HIS A 100 8.20 3.43 6.06
CA HIS A 100 9.23 2.44 5.73
C HIS A 100 10.43 2.53 6.69
N LEU A 101 10.92 3.75 6.96
CA LEU A 101 12.01 4.00 7.91
C LEU A 101 11.63 3.61 9.33
N ALA A 102 10.43 3.99 9.79
CA ALA A 102 9.89 3.62 11.10
C ALA A 102 9.82 2.09 11.31
N LYS A 103 9.53 1.32 10.25
CA LYS A 103 9.50 -0.16 10.28
C LYS A 103 10.89 -0.79 10.27
N LYS A 104 11.87 -0.15 9.61
CA LYS A 104 13.19 -0.75 9.33
C LYS A 104 14.27 -0.38 10.32
N ARG A 105 14.12 0.72 11.05
CA ARG A 105 15.12 1.19 11.99
C ARG A 105 14.50 1.36 13.38
N SER A 106 15.16 0.76 14.36
CA SER A 106 14.71 0.74 15.75
C SER A 106 14.87 2.10 16.45
N ASP A 107 15.75 2.96 15.96
CA ASP A 107 15.98 4.31 16.47
C ASP A 107 14.74 5.21 16.36
N PHE A 108 13.89 4.99 15.36
CA PHE A 108 12.60 5.68 15.24
C PHE A 108 11.51 5.15 16.19
N ASN A 109 11.74 4.05 16.89
CA ASN A 109 10.76 3.45 17.81
C ASN A 109 9.34 3.36 17.20
N GLY A 110 9.25 2.98 15.92
CA GLY A 110 8.00 2.82 15.17
C GLY A 110 7.26 4.11 14.77
N VAL A 111 7.82 5.31 15.01
CA VAL A 111 7.30 6.58 14.49
C VAL A 111 8.43 7.38 13.85
N CYS A 112 8.29 7.74 12.58
CA CYS A 112 9.28 8.56 11.89
C CYS A 112 8.59 9.81 11.33
N ASP A 113 9.04 10.98 11.74
CA ASP A 113 8.62 12.27 11.16
C ASP A 113 9.78 12.86 10.36
N LEU A 114 9.62 12.87 9.03
CA LEU A 114 10.65 13.43 8.14
C LEU A 114 10.63 14.96 8.13
N ASN A 115 9.57 15.62 8.61
CA ASN A 115 9.46 17.07 8.59
C ASN A 115 10.36 17.74 9.64
N THR A 116 10.79 16.99 10.65
CA THR A 116 11.66 17.47 11.74
C THR A 116 13.13 17.16 11.49
N ILE A 117 13.46 16.45 10.42
CA ILE A 117 14.82 16.03 10.10
C ILE A 117 15.50 17.11 9.26
N GLU A 118 16.72 17.48 9.63
CA GLU A 118 17.54 18.41 8.86
C GLU A 118 17.80 17.87 7.44
N GLN A 119 17.73 18.75 6.43
CA GLN A 119 17.82 18.36 5.02
C GLN A 119 19.11 17.60 4.68
N SER A 120 20.25 17.96 5.28
CA SER A 120 21.54 17.29 5.06
C SER A 120 21.50 15.82 5.52
N PHE A 121 20.93 15.57 6.69
CA PHE A 121 20.74 14.22 7.22
C PHE A 121 19.67 13.46 6.43
N LEU A 122 18.60 14.13 5.99
CA LEU A 122 17.57 13.52 5.16
C LEU A 122 18.15 13.03 3.81
N ASP A 123 18.98 13.83 3.16
CA ASP A 123 19.68 13.46 1.94
C ASP A 123 20.60 12.25 2.19
N PHE A 124 21.33 12.24 3.30
CA PHE A 124 22.15 11.10 3.70
C PHE A 124 21.30 9.83 3.88
N LEU A 125 20.15 9.92 4.56
CA LEU A 125 19.22 8.80 4.69
C LEU A 125 18.75 8.30 3.32
N PHE A 126 18.33 9.22 2.44
CA PHE A 126 17.80 8.90 1.12
C PHE A 126 18.87 8.29 0.19
N SER A 127 20.14 8.62 0.37
CA SER A 127 21.26 8.00 -0.37
C SER A 127 21.43 6.51 -0.06
N ARG A 128 20.94 6.05 1.10
CA ARG A 128 21.06 4.65 1.55
C ARG A 128 19.83 3.80 1.25
N ILE A 129 18.75 4.41 0.76
CA ILE A 129 17.50 3.72 0.44
C ILE A 129 17.45 3.51 -1.07
N LYS A 130 17.13 2.28 -1.49
CA LYS A 130 17.03 1.96 -2.92
C LYS A 130 15.80 2.62 -3.52
N VAL A 131 15.90 3.05 -4.78
CA VAL A 131 14.78 3.73 -5.46
C VAL A 131 13.51 2.88 -5.55
N ARG A 132 13.64 1.55 -5.55
CA ARG A 132 12.52 0.59 -5.54
C ARG A 132 11.63 0.68 -4.29
N ASP A 133 12.14 1.24 -3.21
CA ASP A 133 11.41 1.36 -1.95
C ASP A 133 10.54 2.64 -1.93
N VAL A 134 10.63 3.48 -2.98
CA VAL A 134 9.70 4.60 -3.21
C VAL A 134 8.35 4.07 -3.67
N TRP A 135 7.29 4.60 -3.06
CA TRP A 135 5.91 4.26 -3.42
C TRP A 135 5.65 4.54 -4.91
N GLY A 136 5.16 3.53 -5.64
CA GLY A 136 4.94 3.61 -7.09
C GLY A 136 6.11 3.13 -7.96
N VAL A 137 7.30 2.87 -7.40
CA VAL A 137 8.46 2.37 -8.15
C VAL A 137 8.54 0.84 -8.10
N GLY A 138 7.90 0.18 -9.07
CA GLY A 138 8.00 -1.28 -9.23
C GLY A 138 9.29 -1.75 -9.94
N ARG A 139 9.53 -3.06 -9.93
CA ARG A 139 10.74 -3.71 -10.53
C ARG A 139 11.05 -3.28 -11.98
N ARG A 140 10.03 -3.03 -12.81
CA ARG A 140 10.24 -2.57 -14.20
C ARG A 140 10.71 -1.13 -14.26
N ILE A 141 10.15 -0.27 -13.39
CA ILE A 141 10.51 1.15 -13.30
C ILE A 141 11.91 1.27 -12.69
N GLU A 142 12.20 0.56 -11.60
CA GLU A 142 13.53 0.47 -10.98
C GLU A 142 14.62 0.15 -12.02
N LYS A 143 14.42 -0.90 -12.83
CA LYS A 143 15.38 -1.27 -13.89
C LYS A 143 15.59 -0.17 -14.92
N ARG A 144 14.54 0.58 -15.27
CA ARG A 144 14.64 1.68 -16.23
C ARG A 144 15.33 2.91 -15.62
N LEU A 145 15.02 3.24 -14.36
CA LEU A 145 15.70 4.29 -13.60
C LEU A 145 17.19 3.99 -13.43
N GLY A 146 17.55 2.72 -13.14
CA GLY A 146 18.94 2.30 -13.04
C GLY A 146 19.74 2.51 -14.34
N LYS A 147 19.12 2.40 -15.52
CA LYS A 147 19.76 2.73 -16.80
C LYS A 147 20.06 4.22 -16.96
N LEU A 148 19.39 5.08 -16.19
CA LEU A 148 19.61 6.52 -16.13
C LEU A 148 20.54 6.91 -14.97
N GLY A 149 21.16 5.95 -14.28
CA GLY A 149 22.00 6.19 -13.11
C GLY A 149 21.21 6.44 -11.81
N VAL A 150 19.88 6.34 -11.83
CA VAL A 150 19.01 6.59 -10.67
C VAL A 150 18.80 5.30 -9.89
N ASN A 151 19.55 5.13 -8.79
CA ASN A 151 19.57 3.89 -8.00
C ASN A 151 19.02 4.07 -6.58
N THR A 152 19.10 5.28 -6.03
CA THR A 152 18.70 5.61 -4.67
C THR A 152 17.50 6.57 -4.65
N VAL A 153 16.88 6.75 -3.48
CA VAL A 153 15.84 7.76 -3.29
C VAL A 153 16.41 9.16 -3.53
N LEU A 154 17.65 9.40 -3.10
CA LEU A 154 18.31 10.69 -3.30
C LEU A 154 18.52 11.00 -4.78
N ASP A 155 18.94 10.01 -5.57
CA ASP A 155 19.12 10.17 -7.02
C ASP A 155 17.78 10.56 -7.68
N LEU A 156 16.68 9.90 -7.27
CA LEU A 156 15.36 10.19 -7.81
C LEU A 156 14.88 11.58 -7.40
N LYS A 157 15.09 11.97 -6.14
CA LYS A 157 14.78 13.30 -5.61
C LYS A 157 15.50 14.41 -6.40
N ARG A 158 16.75 14.18 -6.80
CA ARG A 158 17.59 15.12 -7.55
C ARG A 158 17.37 15.09 -9.06
N SER A 159 16.57 14.15 -9.57
CA SER A 159 16.27 14.05 -11.00
C SER A 159 15.32 15.15 -11.46
N SER A 160 15.38 15.54 -12.73
CA SER A 160 14.44 16.50 -13.30
C SER A 160 13.02 15.91 -13.41
N PRO A 161 11.99 16.52 -12.78
CA PRO A 161 10.60 16.06 -12.91
C PRO A 161 10.12 16.03 -14.36
N GLN A 162 10.47 17.05 -15.16
CA GLN A 162 10.04 17.20 -16.55
C GLN A 162 10.65 16.13 -17.45
N GLU A 163 11.92 15.79 -17.25
CA GLU A 163 12.59 14.72 -18.02
C GLU A 163 12.01 13.35 -17.65
N LEU A 164 11.81 13.09 -16.36
CA LEU A 164 11.21 11.84 -15.90
C LEU A 164 9.75 11.70 -16.35
N ARG A 165 8.99 12.79 -16.49
CA ARG A 165 7.67 12.74 -17.13
C ARG A 165 7.75 12.22 -18.56
N LYS A 166 8.65 12.76 -19.37
CA LYS A 166 8.80 12.39 -20.79
C LYS A 166 9.17 10.91 -20.94
N GLN A 167 10.00 10.39 -20.03
CA GLN A 167 10.47 9.00 -20.10
C GLN A 167 9.52 7.99 -19.45
N PHE A 168 8.76 8.40 -18.44
CA PHE A 168 7.89 7.53 -17.64
C PHE A 168 6.43 7.96 -17.74
N SER A 169 5.99 8.82 -16.84
CA SER A 169 4.59 9.24 -16.74
C SER A 169 4.47 10.49 -15.86
N ILE A 170 3.30 11.12 -15.88
CA ILE A 170 2.97 12.22 -14.97
C ILE A 170 3.01 11.79 -13.49
N LEU A 171 2.77 10.51 -13.19
CA LEU A 171 2.88 10.00 -11.82
C LEU A 171 4.34 10.00 -11.34
N MET A 172 5.30 9.71 -12.23
CA MET A 172 6.71 9.81 -11.90
C MET A 172 7.12 11.26 -11.61
N GLU A 173 6.64 12.22 -12.41
CA GLU A 173 6.83 13.65 -12.14
C GLU A 173 6.35 14.01 -10.73
N ARG A 174 5.11 13.63 -10.40
CA ARG A 174 4.51 13.89 -9.09
C ARG A 174 5.31 13.24 -7.97
N THR A 175 5.82 12.02 -8.17
CA THR A 175 6.65 11.32 -7.18
C THR A 175 7.92 12.11 -6.86
N VAL A 176 8.60 12.67 -7.87
CA VAL A 176 9.81 13.49 -7.67
C VAL A 176 9.47 14.79 -6.93
N ARG A 177 8.38 15.45 -7.31
CA ARG A 177 7.88 16.66 -6.61
C ARG A 177 7.54 16.35 -5.15
N GLU A 178 6.83 15.26 -4.90
CA GLU A 178 6.47 14.81 -3.55
C GLU A 178 7.70 14.52 -2.68
N LEU A 179 8.76 13.93 -3.24
CA LEU A 179 10.05 13.71 -2.55
C LEU A 179 10.79 15.01 -2.20
N ASN A 180 10.46 16.10 -2.91
CA ASN A 180 10.95 17.45 -2.64
C ASN A 180 9.96 18.28 -1.79
N GLY A 181 8.92 17.65 -1.22
CA GLY A 181 7.97 18.29 -0.30
C GLY A 181 6.79 18.98 -0.99
N GLU A 182 6.71 18.96 -2.32
CA GLU A 182 5.55 19.47 -3.06
C GLU A 182 4.44 18.40 -3.06
N SER A 183 3.39 18.61 -2.25
CA SER A 183 2.23 17.71 -2.21
C SER A 183 1.43 17.79 -3.53
N CYS A 184 1.47 16.73 -4.31
CA CYS A 184 0.88 16.61 -5.65
C CYS A 184 -0.17 15.49 -5.76
N ILE A 185 -0.22 14.59 -4.77
CA ILE A 185 -1.14 13.44 -4.75
C ILE A 185 -2.20 13.71 -3.67
N PRO A 186 -3.43 14.11 -4.06
CA PRO A 186 -4.46 14.49 -3.10
C PRO A 186 -4.94 13.29 -2.29
N LEU A 187 -5.47 13.54 -1.09
CA LEU A 187 -6.20 12.55 -0.31
C LEU A 187 -7.50 12.17 -1.03
N GLU A 188 -7.75 10.88 -1.14
CA GLU A 188 -9.01 10.32 -1.65
C GLU A 188 -9.96 10.13 -0.46
N GLU A 189 -10.71 11.18 -0.14
CA GLU A 189 -11.67 11.15 0.97
C GLU A 189 -12.94 10.36 0.63
N ILE A 190 -13.25 10.23 -0.66
CA ILE A 190 -14.43 9.52 -1.17
C ILE A 190 -13.95 8.31 -1.97
N THR A 191 -14.25 7.11 -1.49
CA THR A 191 -14.07 5.91 -2.29
C THR A 191 -15.02 5.96 -3.49
N LEU A 192 -14.48 6.17 -4.68
CA LEU A 192 -15.28 6.17 -5.90
C LEU A 192 -16.02 4.83 -6.06
N PRO A 193 -17.26 4.83 -6.59
CA PRO A 193 -17.96 3.61 -6.91
C PRO A 193 -17.09 2.71 -7.80
N LYS A 194 -17.05 1.43 -7.49
CA LYS A 194 -16.26 0.46 -8.26
C LYS A 194 -16.75 0.46 -9.71
N LYS A 195 -15.86 0.81 -10.63
CA LYS A 195 -16.15 0.77 -12.08
C LYS A 195 -16.29 -0.65 -12.62
N GLN A 196 -15.85 -1.65 -11.86
CA GLN A 196 -15.92 -3.06 -12.24
C GLN A 196 -16.06 -3.95 -11.00
N LEU A 197 -16.83 -5.03 -11.13
CA LEU A 197 -16.89 -6.13 -10.18
C LEU A 197 -16.35 -7.38 -10.86
N VAL A 198 -15.35 -8.01 -10.24
CA VAL A 198 -14.73 -9.23 -10.74
C VAL A 198 -14.76 -10.28 -9.64
N TYR A 199 -15.11 -11.51 -10.01
CA TYR A 199 -14.91 -12.70 -9.19
C TYR A 199 -14.17 -13.73 -10.02
N SER A 200 -12.93 -13.99 -9.68
CA SER A 200 -12.08 -14.96 -10.35
C SER A 200 -11.29 -15.77 -9.32
N ARG A 201 -11.05 -17.05 -9.65
CA ARG A 201 -10.19 -17.95 -8.89
C ARG A 201 -9.42 -18.83 -9.86
N GLY A 202 -8.18 -19.16 -9.53
CA GLY A 202 -7.45 -20.21 -10.22
C GLY A 202 -8.01 -21.58 -9.83
N PHE A 203 -8.07 -22.50 -10.78
CA PHE A 203 -8.41 -23.89 -10.50
C PHE A 203 -7.25 -24.59 -9.77
N GLY A 204 -7.58 -25.51 -8.86
CA GLY A 204 -6.57 -26.30 -8.15
C GLY A 204 -5.89 -27.35 -9.04
N VAL A 205 -6.58 -27.75 -10.10
CA VAL A 205 -6.12 -28.67 -11.15
C VAL A 205 -6.58 -28.15 -12.52
N PRO A 206 -5.91 -28.54 -13.62
CA PRO A 206 -6.40 -28.21 -14.96
C PRO A 206 -7.81 -28.76 -15.21
N VAL A 207 -8.66 -27.94 -15.85
CA VAL A 207 -10.03 -28.28 -16.22
C VAL A 207 -10.08 -28.53 -17.72
N PHE A 208 -10.60 -29.68 -18.13
CA PHE A 208 -10.65 -30.08 -19.55
C PHE A 208 -12.07 -30.28 -20.07
N SER A 209 -13.07 -30.40 -19.19
CA SER A 209 -14.45 -30.62 -19.59
C SER A 209 -15.26 -29.33 -19.61
N LEU A 210 -16.19 -29.24 -20.56
CA LEU A 210 -17.11 -28.11 -20.66
C LEU A 210 -18.05 -28.04 -19.44
N ASN A 211 -18.42 -29.18 -18.85
CA ASN A 211 -19.31 -29.24 -17.71
C ASN A 211 -18.69 -28.61 -16.46
N GLU A 212 -17.46 -28.99 -16.10
CA GLU A 212 -16.73 -28.40 -14.98
C GLU A 212 -16.55 -26.88 -15.16
N LEU A 213 -16.30 -26.45 -16.40
CA LEU A 213 -16.18 -25.03 -16.73
C LEU A 213 -17.52 -24.30 -16.56
N ASN A 214 -18.63 -24.88 -17.01
CA ASN A 214 -19.97 -24.32 -16.85
C ASN A 214 -20.37 -24.18 -15.38
N GLU A 215 -20.04 -25.16 -14.55
CA GLU A 215 -20.26 -25.10 -13.10
C GLU A 215 -19.49 -23.94 -12.47
N ALA A 216 -18.21 -23.79 -12.83
CA ALA A 216 -17.36 -22.71 -12.32
C ALA A 216 -17.87 -21.33 -12.75
N VAL A 217 -18.20 -21.16 -14.04
CA VAL A 217 -18.75 -19.89 -14.57
C VAL A 217 -20.07 -19.55 -13.88
N THR A 218 -20.97 -20.52 -13.71
CA THR A 218 -22.24 -20.33 -13.01
C THR A 218 -22.01 -19.89 -11.57
N ALA A 219 -21.15 -20.59 -10.83
CA ALA A 219 -20.85 -20.25 -9.44
C ALA A 219 -20.26 -18.84 -9.31
N TYR A 220 -19.29 -18.48 -10.16
CA TYR A 220 -18.62 -17.18 -10.10
C TYR A 220 -19.55 -16.04 -10.51
N THR A 221 -20.36 -16.25 -11.56
CA THR A 221 -21.36 -15.27 -12.00
C THR A 221 -22.40 -15.01 -10.92
N THR A 222 -22.88 -16.05 -10.24
CA THR A 222 -23.80 -15.90 -9.10
C THR A 222 -23.20 -15.06 -7.99
N ARG A 223 -21.92 -15.27 -7.63
CA ARG A 223 -21.23 -14.46 -6.60
C ARG A 223 -21.05 -13.00 -7.02
N VAL A 224 -20.79 -12.72 -8.29
CA VAL A 224 -20.74 -11.33 -8.80
C VAL A 224 -22.14 -10.70 -8.72
N ALA A 225 -23.17 -11.42 -9.12
CA ALA A 225 -24.56 -10.93 -9.10
C ALA A 225 -25.06 -10.65 -7.67
N GLU A 226 -24.70 -11.48 -6.69
CA GLU A 226 -24.94 -11.22 -5.27
C GLU A 226 -24.31 -9.91 -4.82
N LYS A 227 -23.03 -9.69 -5.15
CA LYS A 227 -22.31 -8.44 -4.82
C LYS A 227 -22.94 -7.22 -5.49
N LEU A 228 -23.34 -7.36 -6.75
CA LEU A 228 -23.97 -6.30 -7.53
C LEU A 228 -25.30 -5.86 -6.90
N ARG A 229 -26.15 -6.82 -6.51
CA ARG A 229 -27.41 -6.55 -5.79
C ARG A 229 -27.17 -5.93 -4.41
N TYR A 230 -26.25 -6.48 -3.63
CA TYR A 230 -25.92 -5.97 -2.29
C TYR A 230 -25.44 -4.51 -2.34
N GLN A 231 -24.64 -4.16 -3.34
CA GLN A 231 -24.13 -2.80 -3.55
C GLN A 231 -25.09 -1.89 -4.31
N ARG A 232 -26.29 -2.38 -4.69
CA ARG A 232 -27.31 -1.66 -5.47
C ARG A 232 -26.74 -1.05 -6.77
N LEU A 233 -25.88 -1.81 -7.44
CA LEU A 233 -25.25 -1.40 -8.70
C LEU A 233 -26.01 -2.00 -9.89
N VAL A 234 -25.77 -1.45 -11.09
CA VAL A 234 -26.21 -2.00 -12.37
C VAL A 234 -24.98 -2.25 -13.25
N ALA A 235 -25.07 -3.23 -14.16
CA ALA A 235 -24.00 -3.55 -15.09
C ALA A 235 -24.44 -3.26 -16.53
N ALA A 236 -23.64 -2.50 -17.26
CA ALA A 236 -23.84 -2.28 -18.70
C ALA A 236 -23.28 -3.43 -19.55
N MET A 237 -22.33 -4.21 -19.01
CA MET A 237 -21.64 -5.30 -19.71
C MET A 237 -21.30 -6.42 -18.72
N VAL A 238 -21.41 -7.67 -19.19
CA VAL A 238 -20.91 -8.86 -18.50
C VAL A 238 -19.85 -9.51 -19.37
N TYR A 239 -18.71 -9.86 -18.77
CA TYR A 239 -17.58 -10.45 -19.47
C TYR A 239 -17.06 -11.67 -18.72
N VAL A 240 -16.82 -12.76 -19.44
CA VAL A 240 -16.21 -14.00 -18.93
C VAL A 240 -14.89 -14.20 -19.66
N PHE A 241 -13.84 -14.51 -18.90
CA PHE A 241 -12.52 -14.84 -19.44
C PHE A 241 -11.97 -16.11 -18.79
N ILE A 242 -11.18 -16.83 -19.57
CA ILE A 242 -10.51 -18.07 -19.19
C ILE A 242 -9.05 -17.94 -19.66
N GLN A 243 -8.11 -18.28 -18.79
CA GLN A 243 -6.66 -18.20 -19.03
C GLN A 243 -5.98 -19.50 -18.61
#